data_AF-A0A2G6PN73-F1
#
_entry.id   AF-A0A2G6PN73-F1
#
_cell.length_a   1.000
_cell.length_b   1.000
_cell.length_c   1.000
_cell.angle_alpha   90.00
_cell.angle_beta   90.00
_cell.angle_gamma   90.00
#
_symmetry.space_group_name_H-M   'P 1'
#
loop_
_entity.id
_entity.type
_entity.pdbx_description
1 polymer ?
#
loop_
_entity_poly.entity_id
_entity_poly.type
_entity_poly.pdbx_seq_one_letter_code
_entity_poly.pdbx_strand_id
1 'polypeptide(L)'
;MEIRKNLLQGSNVKFEKSPSFGEEFKPGDLDTVIIHYTGGPARAAINSFKNPRLKVSAHIVVARDGTITQMVPFDRIAWHAGRSQYQGRKGFNKFSIGIEIENSGNLVKSGNVYRAWFGSAYDPSDVIEAVHRNENRARFWHVYTEEQIEIVREVCELLIDTYDLKHILGHEEISPSRKLDPGPAFPLDKLRNQVLSGDRDQDEAEDVRLLAAKVMVRKLNVRSSPDRRAKLAGPPLTHGSKVKILEEKDGWYKVETTNTGWVSGKYIQTLK
;
A
#
# COMPACT_ATOMS: atom_id res chain seq x y z
N MET A 1 4.66 -15.68 5.38
CA MET A 1 3.52 -16.14 6.23
C MET A 1 2.80 -17.32 5.55
N GLU A 2 1.89 -18.02 6.23
CA GLU A 2 1.05 -19.06 5.60
C GLU A 2 -0.36 -19.10 6.21
N ILE A 3 -1.36 -19.66 5.50
CA ILE A 3 -2.71 -19.88 6.03
C ILE A 3 -2.91 -21.36 6.31
N ARG A 4 -3.24 -21.69 7.56
CA ARG A 4 -3.58 -23.06 7.99
C ARG A 4 -4.94 -23.06 8.67
N LYS A 5 -5.86 -23.89 8.16
CA LYS A 5 -7.25 -23.99 8.68
C LYS A 5 -7.90 -22.61 8.84
N ASN A 6 -7.78 -21.77 7.82
CA ASN A 6 -8.34 -20.40 7.76
C ASN A 6 -7.78 -19.42 8.80
N LEU A 7 -6.64 -19.76 9.41
CA LEU A 7 -5.91 -18.89 10.32
C LEU A 7 -4.53 -18.57 9.75
N LEU A 8 -4.17 -17.29 9.78
CA LEU A 8 -2.86 -16.79 9.38
C LEU A 8 -1.80 -17.20 10.43
N GLN A 9 -0.67 -17.71 9.96
CA GLN A 9 0.47 -18.11 10.78
C GLN A 9 1.71 -17.29 10.37
N GLY A 10 2.46 -16.85 11.37
CA GLY A 10 3.69 -16.08 11.21
C GLY A 10 4.24 -15.61 12.55
N SER A 11 5.51 -15.23 12.60
CA SER A 11 6.18 -14.78 13.83
C SER A 11 5.60 -13.47 14.39
N ASN A 12 5.04 -12.62 13.53
CA ASN A 12 4.39 -11.35 13.84
C ASN A 12 2.86 -11.46 13.90
N VAL A 13 2.30 -12.68 13.91
CA VAL A 13 0.85 -12.91 13.83
C VAL A 13 0.33 -13.45 15.15
N LYS A 14 -0.76 -12.85 15.65
CA LYS A 14 -1.53 -13.38 16.78
C LYS A 14 -3.01 -13.49 16.41
N PHE A 15 -3.69 -14.44 17.04
CA PHE A 15 -5.14 -14.61 16.91
C PHE A 15 -5.86 -14.16 18.18
N GLU A 16 -6.73 -13.16 18.06
CA GLU A 16 -7.62 -12.66 19.12
C GLU A 16 -9.07 -12.70 18.63
N LYS A 17 -9.79 -13.80 18.89
CA LYS A 17 -11.13 -14.02 18.33
C LYS A 17 -12.12 -12.90 18.68
N SER A 18 -12.71 -12.29 17.65
CA SER A 18 -13.89 -11.43 17.76
C SER A 18 -15.16 -12.26 18.02
N PRO A 19 -16.10 -11.82 18.86
CA PRO A 19 -17.43 -12.43 18.96
C PRO A 19 -18.39 -11.99 17.84
N SER A 20 -18.00 -11.02 16.99
CA SER A 20 -18.87 -10.40 15.99
C SER A 20 -18.52 -10.90 14.59
N PHE A 21 -18.99 -12.08 14.21
CA PHE A 21 -18.86 -12.61 12.85
C PHE A 21 -20.06 -13.48 12.50
N GLY A 22 -20.30 -13.67 11.21
CA GLY A 22 -21.41 -14.45 10.66
C GLY A 22 -21.08 -15.92 10.44
N GLU A 23 -21.92 -16.54 9.63
CA GLU A 23 -21.73 -17.90 9.12
C GLU A 23 -20.51 -18.03 8.21
N GLU A 24 -20.25 -19.26 7.76
CA GLU A 24 -19.26 -19.54 6.73
C GLU A 24 -19.63 -18.88 5.40
N PHE A 25 -18.62 -18.49 4.62
CA PHE A 25 -18.84 -18.13 3.23
C PHE A 25 -19.47 -19.31 2.48
N LYS A 26 -20.46 -19.03 1.63
CA LYS A 26 -20.98 -20.06 0.73
C LYS A 26 -19.92 -20.37 -0.33
N PRO A 27 -19.88 -21.61 -0.85
CA PRO A 27 -18.96 -21.96 -1.93
C PRO A 27 -19.09 -20.98 -3.11
N GLY A 28 -17.97 -20.34 -3.49
CA GLY A 28 -17.90 -19.38 -4.59
C GLY A 28 -18.31 -17.94 -4.28
N ASP A 29 -18.77 -17.62 -3.06
CA ASP A 29 -19.11 -16.24 -2.69
C ASP A 29 -17.86 -15.38 -2.42
N LEU A 30 -16.85 -15.94 -1.74
CA LEU A 30 -15.65 -15.20 -1.35
C LEU A 30 -14.74 -14.95 -2.56
N ASP A 31 -14.63 -13.68 -3.00
CA ASP A 31 -13.81 -13.30 -4.15
C ASP A 31 -13.07 -11.95 -4.01
N THR A 32 -13.22 -11.27 -2.87
CA THR A 32 -12.75 -9.88 -2.71
C THR A 32 -11.93 -9.67 -1.44
N VAL A 33 -10.86 -8.89 -1.50
CA VAL A 33 -10.23 -8.25 -0.34
C VAL A 33 -10.68 -6.80 -0.27
N ILE A 34 -11.03 -6.31 0.91
CA ILE A 34 -11.32 -4.89 1.15
C ILE A 34 -10.32 -4.33 2.14
N ILE A 35 -9.64 -3.26 1.73
CA ILE A 35 -8.67 -2.51 2.53
C ILE A 35 -9.36 -1.35 3.26
N HIS A 36 -9.05 -1.22 4.55
CA HIS A 36 -9.56 -0.21 5.46
C HIS A 36 -8.40 0.48 6.20
N TYR A 37 -8.68 1.64 6.78
CA TYR A 37 -7.94 2.12 7.94
C TYR A 37 -8.81 2.08 9.18
N THR A 38 -8.16 1.98 10.33
CA THR A 38 -8.80 1.92 11.65
C THR A 38 -9.34 3.27 12.13
N GLY A 39 -8.75 4.39 11.68
CA GLY A 39 -9.09 5.75 12.08
C GLY A 39 -8.51 6.13 13.44
N GLY A 40 -7.49 5.39 13.89
CA GLY A 40 -6.85 5.49 15.20
C GLY A 40 -5.94 4.29 15.49
N PRO A 41 -5.45 4.13 16.73
CA PRO A 41 -4.52 3.06 17.07
C PRO A 41 -5.11 1.65 16.90
N ALA A 42 -4.31 0.65 16.48
CA ALA A 42 -4.78 -0.73 16.28
C ALA A 42 -5.48 -1.29 17.52
N ARG A 43 -4.95 -1.00 18.71
CA ARG A 43 -5.55 -1.44 19.99
C ARG A 43 -7.00 -1.00 20.15
N ALA A 44 -7.37 0.18 19.64
CA ALA A 44 -8.73 0.70 19.75
C ALA A 44 -9.68 -0.04 18.79
N ALA A 45 -9.22 -0.35 17.58
CA ALA A 45 -9.96 -1.19 16.63
C ALA A 45 -10.17 -2.61 17.18
N ILE A 46 -9.10 -3.25 17.66
CA ILE A 46 -9.14 -4.59 18.27
C ILE A 46 -10.12 -4.63 19.46
N ASN A 47 -10.08 -3.63 20.34
CA ASN A 47 -11.03 -3.54 21.46
C ASN A 47 -12.48 -3.37 20.99
N SER A 48 -12.70 -2.58 19.94
CA SER A 48 -14.03 -2.42 19.34
C SER A 48 -14.54 -3.73 18.76
N PHE A 49 -13.68 -4.48 18.06
CA PHE A 49 -14.03 -5.77 17.48
C PHE A 49 -14.25 -6.87 18.53
N LYS A 50 -13.72 -6.72 19.75
CA LYS A 50 -14.03 -7.58 20.89
C LYS A 50 -15.35 -7.23 21.58
N ASN A 51 -15.96 -6.08 21.28
CA ASN A 51 -17.22 -5.66 21.89
C ASN A 51 -18.44 -6.11 21.04
N PRO A 52 -19.20 -7.14 21.48
CA PRO A 52 -20.31 -7.67 20.70
C PRO A 52 -21.47 -6.68 20.51
N ARG A 53 -21.53 -5.60 21.31
CA ARG A 53 -22.57 -4.58 21.17
C ARG A 53 -22.38 -3.71 19.93
N LEU A 54 -21.14 -3.55 19.46
CA LEU A 54 -20.84 -2.69 18.32
C LEU A 54 -21.15 -3.35 16.97
N LYS A 55 -21.24 -4.69 16.94
CA LYS A 55 -21.55 -5.47 15.73
C LYS A 55 -20.65 -5.08 14.54
N VAL A 56 -19.35 -4.97 14.80
CA VAL A 56 -18.31 -4.70 13.80
C VAL A 56 -17.11 -5.60 14.03
N SER A 57 -16.44 -5.98 12.95
CA SER A 57 -15.19 -6.76 12.95
C SER A 57 -14.52 -6.67 11.59
N ALA A 58 -13.22 -6.93 11.56
CA ALA A 58 -12.47 -7.24 10.33
C ALA A 58 -11.76 -8.59 10.52
N HIS A 59 -11.23 -9.16 9.43
CA HIS A 59 -10.50 -10.43 9.53
C HIS A 59 -9.15 -10.23 10.20
N ILE A 60 -8.42 -9.19 9.81
CA ILE A 60 -7.12 -8.85 10.41
C ILE A 60 -7.00 -7.35 10.69
N VAL A 61 -6.16 -7.01 11.67
CA VAL A 61 -5.68 -5.66 11.96
C VAL A 61 -4.15 -5.65 11.87
N VAL A 62 -3.58 -4.75 11.05
CA VAL A 62 -2.14 -4.57 10.86
C VAL A 62 -1.69 -3.30 11.59
N ALA A 63 -0.86 -3.46 12.63
CA ALA A 63 -0.28 -2.35 13.37
C ALA A 63 0.85 -1.66 12.57
N ARG A 64 1.32 -0.49 13.05
CA ARG A 64 2.37 0.27 12.34
C ARG A 64 3.71 -0.44 12.22
N ASP A 65 4.01 -1.34 13.15
CA ASP A 65 5.24 -2.15 13.19
C ASP A 65 5.14 -3.47 12.41
N GLY A 66 4.07 -3.67 11.65
CA GLY A 66 3.82 -4.91 10.90
C GLY A 66 3.21 -6.04 11.72
N THR A 67 2.95 -5.85 13.02
CA THR A 67 2.25 -6.86 13.84
C THR A 67 0.83 -7.06 13.32
N ILE A 68 0.43 -8.32 13.13
CA ILE A 68 -0.91 -8.69 12.66
C ILE A 68 -1.71 -9.31 13.80
N THR A 69 -2.90 -8.77 14.04
CA THR A 69 -3.92 -9.39 14.89
C THR A 69 -5.04 -9.93 14.03
N GLN A 70 -5.11 -11.24 13.85
CA GLN A 70 -6.27 -11.88 13.23
C GLN A 70 -7.41 -11.99 14.24
N MET A 71 -8.60 -11.57 13.82
CA MET A 71 -9.79 -11.45 14.67
C MET A 71 -10.91 -12.42 14.23
N VAL A 72 -11.01 -12.70 12.93
CA VAL A 72 -12.01 -13.60 12.35
C VAL A 72 -11.31 -14.59 11.41
N PRO A 73 -11.59 -15.90 11.51
CA PRO A 73 -11.10 -16.89 10.54
C PRO A 73 -11.53 -16.53 9.11
N PHE A 74 -10.67 -16.77 8.13
CA PHE A 74 -10.92 -16.36 6.74
C PHE A 74 -12.08 -17.09 6.04
N ASP A 75 -12.60 -18.17 6.63
CA ASP A 75 -13.80 -18.87 6.13
C ASP A 75 -15.11 -18.29 6.70
N ARG A 76 -15.05 -17.31 7.61
CA ARG A 76 -16.22 -16.69 8.24
C ARG A 76 -16.44 -15.26 7.77
N ILE A 77 -17.70 -14.86 7.70
CA ILE A 77 -18.11 -13.49 7.34
C ILE A 77 -17.78 -12.52 8.49
N ALA A 78 -16.80 -11.63 8.31
CA ALA A 78 -16.59 -10.49 9.21
C ALA A 78 -17.56 -9.33 8.88
N TRP A 79 -17.72 -8.39 9.80
CA TRP A 79 -18.68 -7.29 9.69
C TRP A 79 -17.97 -5.93 9.54
N HIS A 80 -17.32 -5.72 8.38
CA HIS A 80 -16.47 -4.55 8.11
C HIS A 80 -17.04 -3.58 7.05
N ALA A 81 -17.64 -4.10 5.98
CA ALA A 81 -18.06 -3.33 4.81
C ALA A 81 -19.39 -2.57 5.02
N GLY A 82 -20.26 -3.05 5.91
CA GLY A 82 -21.59 -2.47 6.13
C GLY A 82 -22.42 -2.33 4.84
N ARG A 83 -23.21 -1.24 4.73
CA ARG A 83 -23.93 -0.91 3.49
C ARG A 83 -22.92 -0.55 2.39
N SER A 84 -22.82 -1.42 1.39
CA SER A 84 -21.78 -1.40 0.35
C SER A 84 -22.29 -1.88 -0.99
N GLN A 85 -21.72 -1.36 -2.09
CA GLN A 85 -22.04 -1.72 -3.47
C GLN A 85 -20.86 -1.43 -4.40
N TYR A 86 -20.56 -2.36 -5.32
CA TYR A 86 -19.58 -2.19 -6.39
C TYR A 86 -19.99 -3.04 -7.60
N GLN A 87 -19.90 -2.45 -8.80
CA GLN A 87 -20.33 -3.08 -10.06
C GLN A 87 -21.71 -3.77 -10.00
N GLY A 88 -22.67 -3.14 -9.31
CA GLY A 88 -24.03 -3.68 -9.17
C GLY A 88 -24.23 -4.70 -8.04
N ARG A 89 -23.17 -5.37 -7.55
CA ARG A 89 -23.24 -6.28 -6.40
C ARG A 89 -23.32 -5.49 -5.09
N LYS A 90 -24.12 -5.96 -4.12
CA LYS A 90 -24.35 -5.27 -2.83
C LYS A 90 -24.03 -6.18 -1.64
N GLY A 91 -23.67 -5.57 -0.51
CA GLY A 91 -23.51 -6.28 0.77
C GLY A 91 -22.20 -7.07 0.84
N PHE A 92 -21.07 -6.37 0.68
CA PHE A 92 -19.76 -6.98 0.47
C PHE A 92 -19.23 -7.84 1.60
N ASN A 93 -19.72 -7.71 2.85
CA ASN A 93 -19.35 -8.62 3.94
C ASN A 93 -19.44 -10.11 3.53
N LYS A 94 -20.42 -10.47 2.68
CA LYS A 94 -20.66 -11.85 2.23
C LYS A 94 -19.70 -12.35 1.16
N PHE A 95 -18.88 -11.47 0.59
CA PHE A 95 -18.01 -11.77 -0.55
C PHE A 95 -16.56 -11.40 -0.30
N SER A 96 -16.23 -10.96 0.93
CA SER A 96 -14.94 -10.30 1.17
C SER A 96 -14.24 -10.62 2.48
N ILE A 97 -12.91 -10.54 2.42
CA ILE A 97 -12.02 -10.44 3.56
C ILE A 97 -11.68 -8.97 3.84
N GLY A 98 -11.81 -8.54 5.09
CA GLY A 98 -11.50 -7.18 5.54
C GLY A 98 -10.13 -7.09 6.21
N ILE A 99 -9.28 -6.19 5.70
CA ILE A 99 -7.96 -5.86 6.26
C ILE A 99 -8.01 -4.44 6.83
N GLU A 100 -7.87 -4.30 8.14
CA GLU A 100 -7.78 -3.01 8.84
C GLU A 100 -6.33 -2.63 9.08
N ILE A 101 -5.93 -1.43 8.67
CA ILE A 101 -4.55 -0.96 8.83
C ILE A 101 -4.53 0.21 9.81
N GLU A 102 -3.64 0.15 10.81
CA GLU A 102 -3.48 1.21 11.80
C GLU A 102 -3.08 2.53 11.13
N ASN A 103 -4.05 3.43 10.98
CA ASN A 103 -3.83 4.74 10.40
C ASN A 103 -4.93 5.71 10.88
N SER A 104 -4.60 7.00 10.95
CA SER A 104 -5.52 8.04 11.44
C SER A 104 -6.40 8.64 10.35
N GLY A 105 -6.11 8.31 9.09
CA GLY A 105 -6.79 8.82 7.91
C GLY A 105 -6.56 10.32 7.72
N ASN A 106 -7.65 11.04 7.48
CA ASN A 106 -7.65 12.47 7.25
C ASN A 106 -7.28 13.27 8.51
N LEU A 107 -6.43 14.28 8.34
CA LEU A 107 -5.90 15.17 9.37
C LEU A 107 -6.32 16.61 9.11
N VAL A 108 -6.48 17.38 10.19
CA VAL A 108 -6.74 18.81 10.14
C VAL A 108 -5.45 19.56 10.47
N LYS A 109 -5.06 20.48 9.57
CA LYS A 109 -3.93 21.38 9.81
C LYS A 109 -4.36 22.60 10.61
N SER A 110 -3.65 22.91 11.69
CA SER A 110 -3.78 24.14 12.45
C SER A 110 -2.40 24.71 12.75
N GLY A 111 -2.06 25.83 12.10
CA GLY A 111 -0.69 26.34 12.06
C GLY A 111 0.28 25.32 11.45
N ASN A 112 1.28 24.91 12.22
CA ASN A 112 2.28 23.91 11.83
C ASN A 112 1.97 22.49 12.37
N VAL A 113 0.79 22.28 12.95
CA VAL A 113 0.42 20.99 13.56
C VAL A 113 -0.67 20.32 12.73
N TYR A 114 -0.50 19.03 12.45
CA TYR A 114 -1.51 18.17 11.84
C TYR A 114 -2.16 17.33 12.92
N ARG A 115 -3.50 17.32 13.00
CA ARG A 115 -4.23 16.61 14.06
C ARG A 115 -5.25 15.62 13.51
N ALA A 116 -5.28 14.43 14.09
CA ALA A 116 -6.37 13.50 13.88
C ALA A 116 -7.63 13.97 14.63
N TRP A 117 -8.78 13.42 14.26
CA TRP A 117 -10.08 13.76 14.86
C TRP A 117 -10.15 13.51 16.37
N PHE A 118 -9.31 12.61 16.90
CA PHE A 118 -9.18 12.31 18.33
C PHE A 118 -8.07 13.10 19.03
N GLY A 119 -7.53 14.15 18.39
CA GLY A 119 -6.65 15.14 19.00
C GLY A 119 -5.14 14.88 18.91
N SER A 120 -4.72 13.65 18.59
CA SER A 120 -3.31 13.32 18.38
C SER A 120 -2.69 14.17 17.28
N ALA A 121 -1.49 14.68 17.55
CA ALA A 121 -0.70 15.48 16.63
C ALA A 121 0.31 14.61 15.88
N TYR A 122 0.60 15.00 14.63
CA TYR A 122 1.52 14.32 13.73
C TYR A 122 2.57 15.30 13.20
N ASP A 123 3.80 14.81 13.06
CA ASP A 123 4.89 15.56 12.44
C ASP A 123 4.62 15.75 10.94
N PRO A 124 5.01 16.88 10.33
CA PRO A 124 4.86 17.08 8.89
C PRO A 124 5.45 15.96 8.02
N SER A 125 6.46 15.23 8.49
CA SER A 125 7.05 14.08 7.78
C SER A 125 6.13 12.84 7.74
N ASP A 126 5.15 12.75 8.65
CA ASP A 126 4.15 11.66 8.68
C ASP A 126 2.86 12.04 7.93
N VAL A 127 2.89 13.10 7.13
CA VAL A 127 1.70 13.67 6.48
C VAL A 127 1.94 13.94 5.00
N ILE A 128 0.99 13.54 4.17
CA ILE A 128 0.93 13.98 2.77
C ILE A 128 -0.29 14.86 2.54
N GLU A 129 -0.16 15.79 1.59
CA GLU A 129 -1.30 16.50 1.02
C GLU A 129 -1.73 15.80 -0.28
N ALA A 130 -2.96 15.29 -0.31
CA ALA A 130 -3.46 14.54 -1.45
C ALA A 130 -4.98 14.69 -1.63
N VAL A 131 -5.44 14.52 -2.87
CA VAL A 131 -6.86 14.52 -3.23
C VAL A 131 -7.37 13.08 -3.18
N HIS A 132 -8.42 12.85 -2.39
CA HIS A 132 -9.08 11.54 -2.34
C HIS A 132 -9.83 11.26 -3.65
N ARG A 133 -9.89 10.01 -4.11
CA ARG A 133 -10.45 9.65 -5.43
C ARG A 133 -11.91 10.07 -5.64
N ASN A 134 -12.70 10.15 -4.57
CA ASN A 134 -14.10 10.58 -4.57
C ASN A 134 -14.29 12.08 -4.23
N GLU A 135 -13.23 12.87 -4.14
CA GLU A 135 -13.28 14.28 -3.79
C GLU A 135 -12.54 15.14 -4.82
N ASN A 136 -12.68 16.46 -4.73
CA ASN A 136 -12.06 17.43 -5.63
C ASN A 136 -11.18 18.46 -4.91
N ARG A 137 -10.90 18.24 -3.63
CA ARG A 137 -10.07 19.12 -2.81
C ARG A 137 -9.01 18.32 -2.10
N ALA A 138 -7.80 18.89 -2.04
CA ALA A 138 -6.71 18.30 -1.28
C ALA A 138 -7.03 18.36 0.22
N ARG A 139 -6.58 17.32 0.92
CA ARG A 139 -6.60 17.20 2.38
C ARG A 139 -5.28 16.63 2.86
N PHE A 140 -5.07 16.64 4.16
CA PHE A 140 -3.87 16.08 4.79
C PHE A 140 -4.15 14.67 5.27
N TRP A 141 -3.27 13.73 4.99
CA TRP A 141 -3.46 12.31 5.29
C TRP A 141 -2.27 11.76 6.04
N HIS A 142 -2.53 10.98 7.08
CA HIS A 142 -1.49 10.26 7.82
C HIS A 142 -0.89 9.16 6.92
N VAL A 143 0.43 9.15 6.76
CA VAL A 143 1.13 8.15 5.92
C VAL A 143 1.15 6.78 6.57
N TYR A 144 1.11 5.73 5.76
CA TYR A 144 1.35 4.35 6.20
C TYR A 144 2.86 4.11 6.34
N THR A 145 3.28 3.16 7.20
CA THR A 145 4.68 2.69 7.14
C THR A 145 4.89 1.82 5.91
N GLU A 146 6.13 1.75 5.44
CA GLU A 146 6.53 0.76 4.42
C GLU A 146 6.25 -0.67 4.91
N GLU A 147 6.52 -0.96 6.18
CA GLU A 147 6.22 -2.25 6.82
C GLU A 147 4.73 -2.62 6.71
N GLN A 148 3.82 -1.67 6.93
CA GLN A 148 2.38 -1.90 6.76
C GLN A 148 2.02 -2.24 5.33
N ILE A 149 2.57 -1.49 4.36
CA ILE A 149 2.29 -1.69 2.93
C ILE A 149 2.78 -3.07 2.50
N GLU A 150 4.00 -3.45 2.93
CA GLU A 150 4.61 -4.73 2.61
C GLU A 150 3.83 -5.90 3.21
N ILE A 151 3.49 -5.84 4.50
CA ILE A 151 2.68 -6.89 5.15
C ILE A 151 1.31 -7.04 4.50
N VAL A 152 0.66 -5.93 4.13
CA VAL A 152 -0.64 -5.99 3.44
C VAL A 152 -0.50 -6.61 2.05
N ARG A 153 0.61 -6.35 1.34
CA ARG A 153 0.93 -7.02 0.07
C ARG A 153 1.06 -8.53 0.25
N GLU A 154 1.94 -8.98 1.14
CA GLU A 154 2.16 -10.41 1.39
C GLU A 154 0.86 -11.13 1.80
N VAL A 155 0.03 -10.49 2.64
CA VAL A 155 -1.26 -11.07 3.02
C VAL A 155 -2.23 -11.12 1.83
N CYS A 156 -2.30 -10.08 0.99
CA CYS A 156 -3.16 -10.10 -0.18
C CYS A 156 -2.76 -11.20 -1.17
N GLU A 157 -1.46 -11.36 -1.44
CA GLU A 157 -0.91 -12.44 -2.28
C GLU A 157 -1.34 -13.80 -1.74
N LEU A 158 -1.12 -14.06 -0.45
CA LEU A 158 -1.47 -15.31 0.20
C LEU A 158 -2.98 -15.58 0.18
N LEU A 159 -3.81 -14.56 0.39
CA LEU A 159 -5.27 -14.69 0.33
C LEU A 159 -5.77 -14.99 -1.08
N ILE A 160 -5.23 -14.31 -2.08
CA ILE A 160 -5.55 -14.56 -3.49
C ILE A 160 -5.18 -15.99 -3.87
N ASP A 161 -4.03 -16.47 -3.43
CA ASP A 161 -3.57 -17.82 -3.77
C ASP A 161 -4.36 -18.91 -3.07
N THR A 162 -4.74 -18.67 -1.81
CA THR A 162 -5.43 -19.65 -0.98
C THR A 162 -6.92 -19.77 -1.35
N TYR A 163 -7.55 -18.66 -1.72
CA TYR A 163 -9.00 -18.57 -1.90
C TYR A 163 -9.44 -18.18 -3.31
N ASP A 164 -8.50 -18.06 -4.26
CA ASP A 164 -8.74 -17.64 -5.63
C ASP A 164 -9.47 -16.29 -5.76
N LEU A 165 -9.13 -15.34 -4.87
CA LEU A 165 -9.77 -14.01 -4.84
C LEU A 165 -9.43 -13.23 -6.12
N LYS A 166 -10.40 -12.49 -6.63
CA LYS A 166 -10.32 -11.78 -7.92
C LYS A 166 -10.19 -10.28 -7.78
N HIS A 167 -10.46 -9.74 -6.60
CA HIS A 167 -10.58 -8.30 -6.40
C HIS A 167 -9.84 -7.84 -5.14
N ILE A 168 -9.19 -6.68 -5.24
CA ILE A 168 -8.69 -5.91 -4.08
C ILE A 168 -9.31 -4.52 -4.20
N LEU A 169 -10.15 -4.13 -3.25
CA LEU A 169 -10.89 -2.87 -3.28
C LEU A 169 -10.63 -2.05 -2.01
N GLY A 170 -10.81 -0.74 -2.10
CA GLY A 170 -10.89 0.15 -0.94
C GLY A 170 -12.33 0.24 -0.42
N HIS A 171 -12.50 0.53 0.86
CA HIS A 171 -13.83 0.78 1.42
C HIS A 171 -14.53 1.98 0.73
N GLU A 172 -13.75 2.98 0.32
CA GLU A 172 -14.17 4.13 -0.48
C GLU A 172 -14.72 3.77 -1.86
N GLU A 173 -14.32 2.64 -2.45
CA GLU A 173 -14.80 2.20 -3.77
C GLU A 173 -16.17 1.50 -3.66
N ILE A 174 -16.39 0.78 -2.57
CA ILE A 174 -17.65 0.08 -2.31
C ILE A 174 -18.66 0.93 -1.53
N SER A 175 -18.27 2.13 -1.06
CA SER A 175 -19.09 3.03 -0.25
C SER A 175 -18.73 4.51 -0.43
N PRO A 176 -18.71 5.03 -1.68
CA PRO A 176 -18.06 6.29 -2.04
C PRO A 176 -18.60 7.54 -1.33
N SER A 177 -19.88 7.56 -0.94
CA SER A 177 -20.49 8.71 -0.25
C SER A 177 -20.40 8.63 1.28
N ARG A 178 -19.88 7.53 1.83
CA ARG A 178 -19.88 7.24 3.27
C ARG A 178 -18.48 7.04 3.83
N LYS A 179 -17.57 6.48 3.03
CA LYS A 179 -16.26 6.03 3.46
C LYS A 179 -15.15 6.68 2.63
N LEU A 180 -14.05 6.96 3.33
CA LEU A 180 -12.85 7.61 2.79
C LEU A 180 -11.60 6.73 2.97
N ASP A 181 -11.79 5.53 3.53
CA ASP A 181 -10.72 4.57 3.77
C ASP A 181 -10.52 3.64 2.56
N PRO A 182 -9.27 3.25 2.22
CA PRO A 182 -8.02 3.55 2.94
C PRO A 182 -7.43 4.94 2.65
N GLY A 183 -8.03 5.72 1.75
CA GLY A 183 -7.58 7.06 1.42
C GLY A 183 -6.33 7.08 0.52
N PRO A 184 -5.98 8.27 0.00
CA PRO A 184 -4.94 8.43 -1.01
C PRO A 184 -3.51 8.19 -0.50
N ALA A 185 -3.31 8.09 0.83
CA ALA A 185 -2.02 7.74 1.40
C ALA A 185 -1.69 6.25 1.28
N PHE A 186 -2.69 5.39 1.06
CA PHE A 186 -2.45 3.98 0.80
C PHE A 186 -2.28 3.75 -0.70
N PRO A 187 -1.22 3.04 -1.15
CA PRO A 187 -0.95 2.81 -2.57
C PRO A 187 -1.84 1.69 -3.16
N LEU A 188 -3.16 1.82 -3.04
CA LEU A 188 -4.14 0.76 -3.37
C LEU A 188 -4.02 0.27 -4.82
N ASP A 189 -3.94 1.19 -5.79
CA ASP A 189 -3.92 0.81 -7.20
C ASP A 189 -2.58 0.15 -7.57
N LYS A 190 -1.46 0.59 -6.95
CA LYS A 190 -0.15 -0.05 -7.11
C LYS A 190 -0.17 -1.47 -6.54
N LEU A 191 -0.66 -1.64 -5.31
CA LEU A 191 -0.84 -2.96 -4.69
C LEU A 191 -1.71 -3.86 -5.57
N ARG A 192 -2.87 -3.37 -6.01
CA ARG A 192 -3.81 -4.13 -6.84
C ARG A 192 -3.15 -4.63 -8.12
N ASN A 193 -2.41 -3.75 -8.81
CA ASN A 193 -1.72 -4.11 -10.05
C ASN A 193 -0.62 -5.16 -9.80
N GLN A 194 0.19 -4.97 -8.76
CA GLN A 194 1.26 -5.91 -8.40
C GLN A 194 0.72 -7.31 -8.09
N VAL A 195 -0.40 -7.40 -7.36
CA VAL A 195 -0.88 -8.69 -6.86
C VAL A 195 -1.81 -9.40 -7.86
N LEU A 196 -2.68 -8.68 -8.57
CA LEU A 196 -3.69 -9.28 -9.46
C LEU A 196 -3.26 -9.42 -10.93
N SER A 197 -2.34 -8.60 -11.44
CA SER A 197 -1.98 -8.66 -12.86
C SER A 197 -1.15 -9.89 -13.25
N GLY A 198 -0.80 -10.76 -12.29
CA GLY A 198 -0.20 -12.05 -12.62
C GLY A 198 1.21 -11.96 -13.19
N ASP A 199 1.97 -10.89 -12.93
CA ASP A 199 3.43 -10.84 -13.16
C ASP A 199 4.19 -11.71 -12.14
N ARG A 200 3.72 -12.95 -11.96
CA ARG A 200 4.43 -14.00 -11.23
C ARG A 200 5.33 -14.83 -12.17
N ASP A 201 5.26 -14.57 -13.47
CA ASP A 201 6.11 -15.16 -14.53
C ASP A 201 6.73 -14.08 -15.46
N GLN A 202 6.92 -12.85 -14.98
CA GLN A 202 7.75 -11.84 -15.66
C GLN A 202 8.71 -11.14 -14.68
N ASP A 203 9.47 -11.95 -13.95
CA ASP A 203 10.64 -11.51 -13.17
C ASP A 203 11.84 -11.05 -14.05
N GLU A 204 11.64 -10.62 -15.31
CA GLU A 204 12.74 -10.17 -16.18
C GLU A 204 12.51 -8.93 -17.06
N ALA A 205 11.41 -8.15 -16.95
CA ALA A 205 11.25 -7.00 -17.88
C ALA A 205 10.76 -5.65 -17.33
N GLU A 206 10.13 -5.55 -16.14
CA GLU A 206 9.63 -4.25 -15.65
C GLU A 206 10.11 -3.86 -14.25
N ASP A 207 11.16 -4.52 -13.78
CA ASP A 207 11.95 -4.05 -12.65
C ASP A 207 12.98 -3.02 -13.17
N VAL A 208 12.49 -1.85 -13.60
CA VAL A 208 13.32 -0.64 -13.58
C VAL A 208 13.54 -0.31 -12.10
N ARG A 209 14.46 -1.06 -11.49
CA ARG A 209 14.95 -0.77 -10.16
C ARG A 209 15.45 0.65 -10.18
N LEU A 210 14.84 1.50 -9.36
CA LEU A 210 15.41 2.77 -8.94
C LEU A 210 16.69 2.48 -8.15
N LEU A 211 17.76 2.08 -8.85
CA LEU A 211 19.05 1.79 -8.27
C LEU A 211 19.71 3.12 -7.97
N ALA A 212 19.90 3.40 -6.68
CA ALA A 212 20.78 4.47 -6.27
C ALA A 212 22.19 4.15 -6.78
N ALA A 213 22.82 5.11 -7.44
CA ALA A 213 24.14 4.94 -8.01
C ALA A 213 24.99 6.19 -7.79
N LYS A 214 26.30 6.03 -7.90
CA LYS A 214 27.30 7.08 -7.63
C LYS A 214 28.18 7.29 -8.85
N VAL A 215 28.42 8.55 -9.19
CA VAL A 215 29.32 8.93 -10.28
C VAL A 215 30.78 8.75 -9.86
N MET A 216 31.58 8.06 -10.68
CA MET A 216 32.97 7.67 -10.36
C MET A 216 34.04 8.52 -11.06
N VAL A 217 33.64 9.54 -11.82
CA VAL A 217 34.56 10.43 -12.56
C VAL A 217 34.32 11.88 -12.21
N ARG A 218 35.35 12.72 -12.35
CA ARG A 218 35.28 14.16 -12.02
C ARG A 218 34.23 14.92 -12.85
N LYS A 219 33.95 14.48 -14.07
CA LYS A 219 32.97 15.09 -14.97
C LYS A 219 32.29 14.02 -15.82
N LEU A 220 30.97 13.92 -15.73
CA LEU A 220 30.13 13.01 -16.50
C LEU A 220 29.00 13.78 -17.18
N ASN A 221 29.01 13.83 -18.50
CA ASN A 221 27.98 14.55 -19.26
C ASN A 221 26.65 13.79 -19.24
N VAL A 222 25.55 14.52 -18.97
CA VAL A 222 24.17 14.01 -19.10
C VAL A 222 23.66 14.36 -20.50
N ARG A 223 23.22 13.35 -21.26
CA ARG A 223 22.86 13.43 -22.68
C ARG A 223 21.36 13.24 -22.89
N SER A 224 20.81 13.74 -23.99
CA SER A 224 19.38 13.59 -24.31
C SER A 224 18.99 12.18 -24.76
N SER A 225 19.96 11.38 -25.22
CA SER A 225 19.80 9.98 -25.64
C SER A 225 21.09 9.19 -25.32
N PRO A 226 21.08 7.84 -25.33
CA PRO A 226 22.24 7.00 -24.97
C PRO A 226 23.31 6.96 -26.09
N ASP A 227 23.81 8.14 -26.46
CA ASP A 227 24.84 8.33 -27.49
C ASP A 227 25.83 9.40 -27.02
N ARG A 228 27.13 9.15 -27.19
CA ARG A 228 28.21 10.09 -26.87
C ARG A 228 28.11 11.39 -27.67
N ARG A 229 27.46 11.36 -28.84
CA ARG A 229 27.26 12.49 -29.75
C ARG A 229 25.94 13.24 -29.53
N ALA A 230 25.05 12.73 -28.69
CA ALA A 230 23.77 13.37 -28.40
C ALA A 230 23.94 14.74 -27.73
N LYS A 231 22.92 15.60 -27.83
CA LYS A 231 22.90 16.90 -27.15
C LYS A 231 22.99 16.71 -25.64
N LEU A 232 23.57 17.69 -24.94
CA LEU A 232 23.56 17.69 -23.48
C LEU A 232 22.13 17.98 -22.99
N ALA A 233 21.66 17.18 -22.05
CA ALA A 233 20.35 17.34 -21.40
C ALA A 233 20.41 18.18 -20.12
N GLY A 234 21.62 18.49 -19.64
CA GLY A 234 21.83 19.26 -18.43
C GLY A 234 23.31 19.48 -18.12
N PRO A 235 23.61 20.11 -16.98
CA PRO A 235 24.97 20.26 -16.50
C PRO A 235 25.61 18.89 -16.23
N PRO A 236 26.95 18.77 -16.33
CA PRO A 236 27.65 17.53 -16.05
C PRO A 236 27.59 17.19 -14.56
N LEU A 237 27.57 15.90 -14.26
CA LEU A 237 27.69 15.37 -12.90
C LEU A 237 29.16 15.25 -12.50
N THR A 238 29.41 15.36 -11.20
CA THR A 238 30.76 15.31 -10.63
C THR A 238 30.98 14.03 -9.83
N HIS A 239 32.24 13.72 -9.53
CA HIS A 239 32.58 12.54 -8.74
C HIS A 239 31.83 12.55 -7.41
N GLY A 240 31.19 11.43 -7.09
CA GLY A 240 30.42 11.23 -5.87
C GLY A 240 28.97 11.70 -5.91
N SER A 241 28.53 12.36 -6.99
CA SER A 241 27.12 12.68 -7.20
C SER A 241 26.29 11.40 -7.13
N LYS A 242 25.24 11.41 -6.31
CA LYS A 242 24.26 10.34 -6.23
C LYS A 242 23.18 10.57 -7.28
N VAL A 243 22.79 9.53 -7.98
CA VAL A 243 21.75 9.54 -9.01
C VAL A 243 20.86 8.32 -8.85
N LYS A 244 19.61 8.42 -9.31
CA LYS A 244 18.75 7.23 -9.44
C LYS A 244 18.76 6.76 -10.88
N ILE A 245 18.98 5.48 -11.11
CA ILE A 245 18.88 4.88 -12.43
C ILE A 245 17.40 4.58 -12.71
N LEU A 246 16.92 5.07 -13.86
CA LEU A 246 15.55 4.96 -14.34
C LEU A 246 15.43 4.05 -15.56
N GLU A 247 16.54 3.65 -16.18
CA GLU A 247 16.55 2.81 -17.38
C GLU A 247 18.01 2.40 -17.64
N GLU A 248 18.23 1.19 -18.14
CA GLU A 248 19.49 0.79 -18.76
C GLU A 248 19.26 0.49 -20.24
N LYS A 249 20.14 1.01 -21.11
CA LYS A 249 20.12 0.73 -22.54
C LYS A 249 21.53 0.79 -23.12
N ASP A 250 22.00 -0.31 -23.71
CA ASP A 250 23.27 -0.40 -24.44
C ASP A 250 24.50 0.15 -23.67
N GLY A 251 24.58 -0.13 -22.37
CA GLY A 251 25.67 0.35 -21.49
C GLY A 251 25.56 1.83 -21.08
N TRP A 252 24.37 2.42 -21.24
CA TRP A 252 24.00 3.72 -20.72
C TRP A 252 22.91 3.60 -19.66
N TYR A 253 22.96 4.48 -18.67
CA TYR A 253 21.91 4.62 -17.68
C TYR A 253 21.16 5.93 -17.91
N LYS A 254 19.83 5.86 -17.96
CA LYS A 254 18.98 7.02 -17.80
C LYS A 254 18.90 7.34 -16.31
N VAL A 255 19.18 8.57 -15.94
CA VAL A 255 19.30 8.97 -14.54
C VAL A 255 18.41 10.15 -14.19
N GLU A 256 17.84 10.11 -12.99
CA GLU A 256 17.15 11.25 -12.38
C GLU A 256 18.18 12.16 -11.70
N THR A 257 18.22 13.43 -12.13
CA THR A 257 19.02 14.51 -11.53
C THR A 257 18.16 15.78 -11.42
N THR A 258 18.72 16.99 -11.56
CA THR A 258 17.88 18.19 -11.80
C THR A 258 17.12 18.08 -13.13
N ASN A 259 17.75 17.49 -14.16
CA ASN A 259 17.12 17.13 -15.43
C ASN A 259 17.30 15.63 -15.67
N THR A 260 16.28 14.97 -16.21
CA THR A 260 16.41 13.57 -16.63
C THR A 260 17.26 13.46 -17.89
N GLY A 261 18.17 12.50 -17.94
CA GLY A 261 18.95 12.21 -19.15
C GLY A 261 19.88 11.02 -19.00
N TRP A 262 20.66 10.75 -20.04
CA TRP A 262 21.47 9.54 -20.19
C TRP A 262 22.94 9.79 -19.85
N VAL A 263 23.54 8.89 -19.08
CA VAL A 263 24.96 8.88 -18.73
C VAL A 263 25.58 7.53 -19.08
N SER A 264 26.87 7.52 -19.41
CA SER A 264 27.54 6.25 -19.73
C SER A 264 27.74 5.41 -18.47
N GLY A 265 27.28 4.17 -18.49
CA GLY A 265 27.31 3.25 -17.34
C GLY A 265 28.72 2.90 -16.88
N LYS A 266 29.72 3.00 -17.77
CA LYS A 266 31.15 2.84 -17.45
C LYS A 266 31.64 3.73 -16.28
N TYR A 267 30.94 4.83 -16.00
CA TYR A 267 31.34 5.82 -15.01
C TYR A 267 30.40 5.89 -13.80
N ILE A 268 29.51 4.91 -13.67
CA ILE A 268 28.52 4.81 -12.60
C ILE A 268 28.81 3.55 -11.77
N GLN A 269 28.75 3.67 -10.45
CA GLN A 269 28.77 2.55 -9.51
C GLN A 269 27.39 2.42 -8.89
N THR A 270 26.71 1.29 -9.10
CA THR A 270 25.44 0.99 -8.42
C THR A 270 25.70 0.74 -6.93
N LEU A 271 24.81 1.26 -6.09
CA LEU A 271 24.79 1.01 -4.66
C LEU A 271 23.85 -0.17 -4.43
N LYS A 272 24.33 -1.21 -3.73
CA LYS A 272 23.50 -2.30 -3.24
C LYS A 272 22.78 -1.90 -1.97
#